data_AF-A0A8H7KL06-F1
#
_entry.id   AF-A0A8H7KL06-F1
#
_cell.length_a   1.000
_cell.length_b   1.000
_cell.length_c   1.000
_cell.angle_alpha   90.00
_cell.angle_beta   90.00
_cell.angle_gamma   90.00
#
_symmetry.space_group_name_H-M   'P 1'
#
loop_
_entity.id
_entity.type
_entity.pdbx_description
1 polymer ?
#
loop_
_entity_poly.entity_id
_entity_poly.type
_entity_poly.pdbx_seq_one_letter_code
_entity_poly.pdbx_strand_id
1 'polypeptide(L)'
;MFPHLAQGYTPQSLRVLQTSIRHYAGRPEGVGDPKKEIIRRVLYPSNIRSRAVPVGTWRSDVGQAVQHAIPSVQAHHTIERAWLLHKRQIRKRREAEISRKFECMKKAMEELEGVDSGLYMEANRQDDPRARTAAEMQLAKTLRSSELRAVEARVRGAQYRQVSNVTSPILLQ
;
A
#
# COMPACT_ATOMS: atom_id res chain seq x y z
N MET A 1 -23.80 50.79 1.24
CA MET A 1 -23.80 51.49 -0.06
C MET A 1 -22.35 51.79 -0.40
N PHE A 2 -21.92 51.51 -1.65
CA PHE A 2 -20.55 51.56 -2.21
C PHE A 2 -19.65 50.34 -1.94
N PRO A 3 -18.77 49.94 -2.89
CA PRO A 3 -19.18 49.32 -4.15
C PRO A 3 -18.41 48.02 -4.47
N HIS A 4 -18.99 47.28 -5.40
CA HIS A 4 -18.52 46.05 -6.04
C HIS A 4 -17.24 46.31 -6.85
N LEU A 5 -16.13 45.64 -6.51
CA LEU A 5 -14.99 45.46 -7.43
C LEU A 5 -14.96 43.99 -7.85
N ALA A 6 -15.55 43.74 -9.01
CA ALA A 6 -15.37 42.52 -9.78
C ALA A 6 -13.92 42.47 -10.27
N GLN A 7 -13.08 41.70 -9.57
CA GLN A 7 -11.78 41.30 -10.10
C GLN A 7 -12.00 40.09 -11.00
N GLY A 8 -11.81 40.31 -12.31
CA GLY A 8 -11.91 39.29 -13.33
C GLY A 8 -10.95 38.14 -13.04
N TYR A 9 -11.50 36.93 -12.98
CA TYR A 9 -10.72 35.70 -13.05
C TYR A 9 -10.17 35.56 -14.46
N THR A 10 -8.95 36.03 -14.69
CA THR A 10 -8.17 35.59 -15.85
C THR A 10 -7.85 34.11 -15.63
N PRO A 11 -8.20 33.18 -16.54
CA PRO A 11 -7.69 31.83 -16.45
C PRO A 11 -6.16 31.90 -16.54
N GLN A 12 -5.48 31.55 -15.45
CA GLN A 12 -4.04 31.40 -15.46
C GLN A 12 -3.72 30.25 -16.42
N SER A 13 -3.38 30.60 -17.65
CA SER A 13 -2.71 29.71 -18.59
C SER A 13 -1.53 29.11 -17.85
N LEU A 14 -1.56 27.78 -17.65
CA LEU A 14 -0.46 27.02 -17.08
C LEU A 14 0.77 27.32 -17.95
N ARG A 15 1.63 28.25 -17.49
CA ARG A 15 2.89 28.54 -18.16
C ARG A 15 3.65 27.22 -18.18
N VAL A 16 3.78 26.66 -19.37
CA VAL A 16 4.71 25.56 -19.64
C VAL A 16 6.09 26.11 -19.31
N LEU A 17 6.57 25.81 -18.11
CA LEU A 17 7.95 26.04 -17.74
C LEU A 17 8.76 25.13 -18.68
N GLN A 18 9.26 25.73 -19.75
CA GLN A 18 10.20 25.10 -20.65
C GLN A 18 11.48 24.91 -19.85
N THR A 19 11.58 23.79 -19.15
CA THR A 19 12.80 23.40 -18.46
C THR A 19 13.84 23.19 -19.55
N SER A 20 14.68 24.20 -19.75
CA SER A 20 15.93 24.09 -20.48
C SER A 20 16.74 22.96 -19.81
N ILE A 21 16.70 21.78 -20.43
CA ILE A 21 17.58 20.68 -20.05
C ILE A 21 18.97 21.14 -20.47
N ARG A 22 19.76 21.57 -19.49
CA ARG A 22 21.16 21.92 -19.71
C ARG A 22 21.92 20.64 -20.05
N HIS A 23 22.22 20.44 -21.33
CA HIS A 23 23.12 19.40 -21.81
C HIS A 23 24.57 19.76 -21.44
N TYR A 24 24.96 19.54 -20.18
CA TYR A 24 26.38 19.54 -19.84
C TYR A 24 26.96 18.14 -20.11
N ALA A 25 27.88 18.09 -21.07
CA ALA A 25 28.86 17.03 -21.31
C ALA A 25 28.33 15.60 -21.51
N GLY A 26 27.75 15.32 -22.70
CA GLY A 26 27.62 13.97 -23.22
C GLY A 26 28.52 13.80 -24.45
N ARG A 27 29.49 12.87 -24.40
CA ARG A 27 30.19 12.41 -25.62
C ARG A 27 29.14 11.99 -26.65
N PRO A 28 29.37 12.19 -27.97
CA PRO A 28 28.48 11.66 -28.99
C PRO A 28 28.64 10.14 -29.03
N GLU A 29 27.90 9.44 -28.17
CA GLU A 29 27.72 8.00 -28.30
C GLU A 29 26.85 7.75 -29.53
N GLY A 30 27.43 7.08 -30.52
CA GLY A 30 26.73 6.59 -31.69
C GLY A 30 25.50 5.78 -31.27
N VAL A 31 24.38 6.05 -31.94
CA VAL A 31 23.14 5.26 -32.01
C VAL A 31 23.03 4.19 -30.91
N GLY A 32 22.67 4.62 -29.70
CA GLY A 32 22.43 3.70 -28.59
C GLY A 32 21.36 2.68 -28.96
N ASP A 33 21.52 1.44 -28.49
CA ASP A 33 20.59 0.32 -28.74
C ASP A 33 19.13 0.77 -28.51
N PRO A 34 18.25 0.68 -29.53
CA PRO A 34 16.86 1.14 -29.44
C PRO A 34 16.10 0.47 -28.30
N LYS A 35 16.48 -0.74 -27.88
CA LYS A 35 15.88 -1.42 -26.73
C LYS A 35 16.16 -0.70 -25.42
N LYS A 36 17.39 -0.21 -25.22
CA LYS A 36 17.77 0.54 -24.02
C LYS A 36 17.04 1.88 -23.94
N GLU A 37 16.85 2.53 -25.08
CA GLU A 37 16.07 3.78 -25.17
C GLU A 37 14.58 3.55 -24.85
N ILE A 38 13.97 2.48 -25.38
CA ILE A 38 12.59 2.10 -25.07
C ILE A 38 12.43 1.80 -23.57
N ILE A 39 13.31 0.98 -22.99
CA ILE A 39 13.28 0.66 -21.56
C ILE A 39 13.42 1.95 -20.72
N ARG A 40 14.33 2.85 -21.09
CA ARG A 40 14.49 4.13 -20.39
C ARG A 40 13.23 5.00 -20.47
N ARG A 41 12.58 5.07 -21.64
CA ARG A 41 11.31 5.80 -21.83
C ARG A 41 10.11 5.20 -21.10
N VAL A 42 10.14 3.89 -20.85
CA VAL A 42 9.09 3.19 -20.09
C VAL A 42 9.30 3.35 -18.59
N LEU A 43 10.53 3.18 -18.11
CA LEU A 43 10.87 3.29 -16.68
C LEU A 43 10.88 4.74 -16.17
N TYR A 44 11.29 5.67 -17.03
CA TYR A 44 11.38 7.10 -16.72
C TYR A 44 10.60 7.90 -17.76
N PRO A 45 9.26 7.87 -17.71
CA PRO A 45 8.44 8.64 -18.62
C PRO A 45 8.78 10.13 -18.46
N SER A 46 8.98 10.85 -19.58
CA SER A 46 9.11 12.30 -19.56
C SER A 46 7.87 12.91 -18.92
N ASN A 47 8.05 13.71 -17.86
CA ASN A 47 6.98 14.30 -17.03
C ASN A 47 6.03 15.27 -17.78
N ILE A 48 6.21 15.46 -19.08
CA ILE A 48 5.40 16.34 -19.94
C ILE A 48 4.75 15.46 -21.00
N ARG A 49 3.58 14.88 -20.70
CA ARG A 49 2.79 14.18 -21.72
C ARG A 49 1.47 14.92 -21.89
N SER A 50 1.20 15.42 -23.09
CA SER A 50 -0.08 16.01 -23.50
C SER A 50 -0.98 15.02 -24.26
N ARG A 51 -0.56 13.75 -24.39
CA ARG A 51 -1.27 12.70 -25.13
C ARG A 51 -1.66 11.56 -24.19
N ALA A 52 -2.90 11.08 -24.33
CA ALA A 52 -3.39 9.90 -23.63
C ALA A 52 -2.54 8.68 -24.03
N VAL A 53 -2.04 7.95 -23.03
CA VAL A 53 -1.22 6.75 -23.25
C VAL A 53 -2.10 5.54 -22.91
N PRO A 54 -2.10 4.48 -23.73
CA PRO A 54 -2.91 3.28 -23.47
C PRO A 54 -2.54 2.55 -22.17
N VAL A 55 -1.39 2.88 -21.56
CA VAL A 55 -0.90 2.32 -20.29
C VAL A 55 -1.45 3.09 -19.06
N GLY A 56 -2.38 4.03 -19.26
CA GLY A 56 -3.20 4.61 -18.18
C GLY A 56 -2.53 5.65 -17.28
N THR A 57 -1.27 6.02 -17.54
CA THR A 57 -0.51 6.93 -16.65
C THR A 57 -0.90 8.41 -16.78
N TRP A 58 -1.51 8.81 -17.90
CA TRP A 58 -1.93 10.19 -18.14
C TRP A 58 -3.34 10.22 -18.72
N ARG A 59 -4.28 10.86 -18.01
CA ARG A 59 -5.63 11.15 -18.50
C ARG A 59 -5.78 12.66 -18.64
N SER A 60 -6.33 13.12 -19.77
CA SER A 60 -6.50 14.54 -20.08
C SER A 60 -7.55 15.25 -19.22
N ASP A 61 -8.48 14.48 -18.63
CA ASP A 61 -9.58 14.97 -17.79
C ASP A 61 -9.17 15.18 -16.32
N VAL A 62 -8.03 14.66 -15.89
CA VAL A 62 -7.62 14.68 -14.46
C VAL A 62 -7.50 16.09 -13.92
N GLY A 63 -6.98 17.05 -14.69
CA GLY A 63 -6.89 18.45 -14.25
C GLY A 63 -8.26 19.06 -13.98
N GLN A 64 -9.22 18.86 -14.91
CA GLN A 64 -10.60 19.34 -14.74
C GLN A 64 -11.33 18.61 -13.61
N ALA A 65 -11.15 17.30 -13.50
CA ALA A 65 -11.74 16.49 -12.45
C ALA A 65 -11.22 16.87 -11.06
N VAL A 66 -9.91 17.11 -10.93
CA VAL A 66 -9.29 17.57 -9.67
C VAL A 66 -9.78 18.97 -9.32
N GLN A 67 -9.86 19.89 -10.28
CA GLN A 67 -10.37 21.24 -10.02
C GLN A 67 -11.85 21.25 -9.64
N HIS A 68 -12.66 20.37 -10.25
CA HIS A 68 -14.07 20.19 -9.88
C HIS A 68 -14.22 19.59 -8.47
N ALA A 69 -13.42 18.58 -8.13
CA ALA A 69 -13.46 17.94 -6.82
C ALA A 69 -12.85 18.81 -5.70
N ILE A 70 -11.86 19.65 -6.04
CA ILE A 70 -11.08 20.46 -5.10
C ILE A 70 -11.02 21.89 -5.66
N PRO A 71 -11.98 22.76 -5.30
CA PRO A 71 -12.10 24.09 -5.89
C PRO A 71 -11.01 25.08 -5.40
N SER A 72 -10.36 24.81 -4.26
CA SER A 72 -9.32 25.68 -3.70
C SER A 72 -8.22 24.93 -2.96
N VAL A 73 -7.04 25.56 -2.86
CA VAL A 73 -5.89 25.05 -2.09
C VAL A 73 -6.23 24.91 -0.61
N GLN A 74 -7.02 25.84 -0.07
CA GLN A 74 -7.51 25.76 1.31
C GLN A 74 -8.43 24.55 1.53
N ALA A 75 -9.30 24.23 0.56
CA ALA A 75 -10.15 23.05 0.59
C ALA A 75 -9.28 21.77 0.57
N HIS A 76 -8.26 21.72 -0.28
CA HIS A 76 -7.30 20.62 -0.32
C HIS A 76 -6.67 20.35 1.06
N HIS A 77 -6.08 21.38 1.68
CA HIS A 77 -5.45 21.25 2.99
C HIS A 77 -6.43 20.86 4.10
N THR A 78 -7.69 21.26 3.98
CA THR A 78 -8.71 20.90 4.97
C THR A 78 -9.10 19.44 4.84
N ILE A 79 -9.31 18.95 3.62
CA ILE A 79 -9.56 17.53 3.33
C ILE A 79 -8.38 16.68 3.81
N GLU A 80 -7.15 17.10 3.51
CA GLU A 80 -5.94 16.38 3.92
C GLU A 80 -5.81 16.29 5.43
N ARG A 81 -6.01 17.41 6.16
CA ARG A 81 -5.98 17.42 7.62
C ARG A 81 -7.06 16.53 8.22
N ALA A 82 -8.29 16.59 7.70
CA ALA A 82 -9.39 15.75 8.15
C ALA A 82 -9.07 14.25 7.93
N TRP A 83 -8.51 13.90 6.77
CA TRP A 83 -8.10 12.54 6.45
C TRP A 83 -6.99 12.02 7.37
N LEU A 84 -5.97 12.84 7.63
CA LEU A 84 -4.88 12.49 8.56
C LEU A 84 -5.40 12.29 9.99
N LEU A 85 -6.32 13.14 10.44
CA LEU A 85 -6.97 13.02 11.73
C LEU A 85 -7.79 11.71 11.80
N HIS A 86 -8.58 11.40 10.77
CA HIS A 86 -9.35 10.17 10.69
C HIS A 86 -8.45 8.92 10.73
N LYS A 87 -7.37 8.89 9.95
CA LYS A 87 -6.38 7.80 10.00
C LYS A 87 -5.78 7.63 11.39
N ARG A 88 -5.48 8.74 12.09
CA ARG A 88 -5.00 8.71 13.47
C ARG A 88 -6.06 8.11 14.42
N GLN A 89 -7.32 8.50 14.27
CA GLN A 89 -8.41 7.94 15.07
C GLN A 89 -8.59 6.43 14.82
N ILE A 90 -8.54 5.98 13.56
CA ILE A 90 -8.57 4.54 13.23
C ILE A 90 -7.42 3.81 13.93
N ARG A 91 -6.20 4.35 13.87
CA ARG A 91 -5.05 3.75 14.52
C ARG A 91 -5.28 3.61 16.03
N LYS A 92 -5.68 4.71 16.69
CA LYS A 92 -5.97 4.71 18.14
C LYS A 92 -7.07 3.70 18.51
N ARG A 93 -8.13 3.60 17.70
CA ARG A 93 -9.20 2.62 17.92
C ARG A 93 -8.67 1.19 17.84
N ARG A 94 -7.87 0.88 16.82
CA ARG A 94 -7.24 -0.44 16.66
C ARG A 94 -6.28 -0.75 17.81
N GLU A 95 -5.47 0.22 18.23
CA GLU A 95 -4.59 0.09 19.39
C GLU A 95 -5.38 -0.20 20.66
N ALA A 96 -6.47 0.54 20.93
CA ALA A 96 -7.33 0.30 22.09
C ALA A 96 -7.99 -1.10 22.06
N GLU A 97 -8.45 -1.55 20.90
CA GLU A 97 -8.99 -2.90 20.73
C GLU A 97 -7.93 -3.99 20.97
N ILE A 98 -6.71 -3.80 20.47
CA ILE A 98 -5.58 -4.70 20.69
C ILE A 98 -5.21 -4.75 22.17
N SER A 99 -5.09 -3.59 22.82
CA SER A 99 -4.81 -3.50 24.25
C SER A 99 -5.89 -4.20 25.08
N ARG A 100 -7.18 -4.01 24.76
CA ARG A 100 -8.28 -4.72 25.44
C ARG A 100 -8.18 -6.23 25.28
N LYS A 101 -7.89 -6.71 24.07
CA LYS A 101 -7.73 -8.15 23.80
C LYS A 101 -6.53 -8.72 24.56
N PHE A 102 -5.42 -7.98 24.58
CA PHE A 102 -4.21 -8.36 25.29
C PHE A 102 -4.43 -8.42 26.82
N GLU A 103 -5.11 -7.43 27.39
CA GLU A 103 -5.49 -7.44 28.81
C GLU A 103 -6.37 -8.65 29.17
N CYS A 104 -7.37 -8.94 28.34
CA CYS A 104 -8.23 -10.11 28.53
C CYS A 104 -7.43 -11.43 28.45
N MET A 105 -6.54 -11.55 27.46
CA MET A 105 -5.64 -12.69 27.31
C MET A 105 -4.73 -12.84 28.52
N LYS A 106 -4.16 -11.75 29.03
CA LYS A 106 -3.29 -11.76 30.21
C LYS A 106 -4.03 -12.27 31.44
N LYS A 107 -5.24 -11.77 31.70
CA LYS A 107 -6.08 -12.24 32.81
C LYS A 107 -6.39 -13.73 32.70
N ALA A 108 -6.76 -14.19 31.50
CA ALA A 108 -7.02 -15.61 31.26
C ALA A 108 -5.78 -16.48 31.50
N MET A 109 -4.58 -16.01 31.15
CA MET A 109 -3.33 -16.72 31.41
C MET A 109 -2.94 -16.74 32.90
N GLU A 110 -3.15 -15.62 33.61
CA GLU A 110 -2.97 -15.54 35.07
C GLU A 110 -3.92 -16.51 35.79
N GLU A 111 -5.17 -16.63 35.35
CA GLU A 111 -6.11 -17.62 35.87
C GLU A 111 -5.68 -19.06 35.56
N LEU A 112 -5.21 -19.32 34.33
CA LEU A 112 -4.76 -20.65 33.90
C LEU A 112 -3.55 -21.12 34.72
N GLU A 113 -2.59 -20.25 34.99
CA GLU A 113 -1.41 -20.55 35.80
C GLU A 113 -1.79 -21.02 37.21
N GLY A 114 -2.82 -20.40 37.81
CA GLY A 114 -3.33 -20.78 39.12
C GLY A 114 -4.11 -22.10 39.15
N VAL A 115 -4.75 -22.49 38.04
CA VAL A 115 -5.55 -23.72 37.96
C VAL A 115 -4.72 -24.92 37.53
N ASP A 116 -3.93 -24.78 36.45
CA ASP A 116 -3.11 -25.86 35.89
C ASP A 116 -1.82 -25.30 35.25
N SER A 117 -0.71 -25.47 35.98
CA SER A 117 0.62 -25.06 35.52
C SER A 117 1.10 -25.83 34.28
N GLY A 118 0.66 -27.08 34.10
CA GLY A 118 1.01 -27.89 32.92
C GLY A 118 0.43 -27.30 31.64
N LEU A 119 -0.86 -26.96 31.67
CA LEU A 119 -1.53 -26.30 30.54
C LEU A 119 -0.98 -24.89 30.28
N TYR A 120 -0.63 -24.15 31.32
CA TYR A 120 0.03 -22.84 31.18
C TYR A 120 1.38 -22.95 30.43
N MET A 121 2.19 -23.95 30.77
CA MET A 121 3.48 -24.19 30.10
C MET A 121 3.28 -24.60 28.64
N GLU A 122 2.25 -25.41 28.34
CA GLU A 122 1.91 -25.80 26.97
C GLU A 122 1.41 -24.61 26.15
N ALA A 123 0.56 -23.76 26.71
CA ALA A 123 0.03 -22.57 26.05
C ALA A 123 1.12 -21.53 25.71
N ASN A 124 2.16 -21.43 26.54
CA ASN A 124 3.30 -20.52 26.33
C ASN A 124 4.42 -21.12 25.47
N ARG A 125 4.23 -22.33 24.93
CA ARG A 125 5.19 -22.98 24.06
C ARG A 125 5.46 -22.11 22.83
N GLN A 126 6.71 -21.67 22.68
CA GLN A 126 7.15 -20.95 21.49
C GLN A 126 7.32 -21.94 20.33
N ASP A 127 6.30 -22.05 19.49
CA ASP A 127 6.40 -22.81 18.26
C ASP A 127 7.06 -21.96 17.16
N ASP A 128 8.20 -22.42 16.65
CA ASP A 128 8.80 -21.82 15.45
C ASP A 128 7.87 -22.10 14.25
N PRO A 129 7.30 -21.06 13.62
CA PRO A 129 6.36 -21.23 12.51
C PRO A 129 6.98 -21.90 11.28
N ARG A 130 8.32 -21.98 11.20
CA ARG A 130 9.07 -22.62 10.11
C ARG A 130 9.62 -24.00 10.48
N ALA A 131 9.68 -24.35 11.76
CA ALA A 131 10.19 -25.65 12.17
C ALA A 131 9.23 -26.77 11.75
N ARG A 132 9.80 -27.82 11.17
CA ARG A 132 9.07 -29.02 10.75
C ARG A 132 9.15 -30.08 11.82
N THR A 133 8.03 -30.73 12.07
CA THR A 133 8.01 -31.91 12.94
C THR A 133 8.70 -33.08 12.25
N ALA A 134 9.27 -34.00 13.03
CA ALA A 134 9.94 -35.19 12.48
C ALA A 134 9.01 -36.01 11.56
N ALA A 135 7.73 -36.09 11.89
CA ALA A 135 6.71 -36.74 11.06
C ALA A 135 6.51 -36.06 9.70
N GLU A 136 6.46 -34.71 9.66
CA GLU A 136 6.37 -33.97 8.40
C GLU A 136 7.63 -34.13 7.55
N MET A 137 8.81 -34.20 8.17
CA MET A 137 10.05 -34.46 7.45
C MET A 137 10.08 -35.87 6.85
N GLN A 138 9.49 -36.87 7.50
CA GLN A 138 9.41 -38.22 6.94
C GLN A 138 8.41 -38.28 5.78
N LEU A 139 7.26 -37.62 5.90
CA LEU A 139 6.30 -37.49 4.81
C LEU A 139 6.93 -36.79 3.60
N ALA A 140 7.67 -35.70 3.83
CA ALA A 140 8.35 -34.94 2.77
C ALA A 140 9.29 -35.80 1.91
N LYS A 141 9.94 -36.82 2.49
CA LYS A 141 10.81 -37.75 1.76
C LYS A 141 10.07 -38.64 0.76
N THR A 142 8.77 -38.86 0.98
CA THR A 142 7.93 -39.71 0.11
C THR A 142 7.19 -38.94 -0.98
N LEU A 143 7.15 -37.61 -0.88
CA LEU A 143 6.35 -36.75 -1.76
C LEU A 143 7.09 -36.41 -3.06
N ARG A 144 6.31 -36.13 -4.10
CA ARG A 144 6.87 -35.64 -5.37
C ARG A 144 7.36 -34.20 -5.20
N SER A 145 8.29 -33.77 -6.06
CA SER A 145 8.94 -32.46 -5.97
C SER A 145 7.98 -31.25 -6.02
N SER A 146 6.83 -31.37 -6.69
CA SER A 146 5.77 -30.34 -6.67
C SER A 146 5.05 -30.26 -5.32
N GLU A 147 4.78 -31.41 -4.71
CA GLU A 147 4.13 -31.53 -3.40
C GLU A 147 5.07 -31.11 -2.28
N LEU A 148 6.35 -31.45 -2.39
CA LEU A 148 7.41 -31.00 -1.47
C LEU A 148 7.46 -29.46 -1.41
N ARG A 149 7.49 -28.79 -2.57
CA ARG A 149 7.46 -27.32 -2.64
C ARG A 149 6.19 -26.73 -2.03
N ALA A 150 5.04 -27.39 -2.19
CA ALA A 150 3.78 -26.94 -1.59
C ALA A 150 3.79 -27.08 -0.06
N VAL A 151 4.37 -28.17 0.45
CA VAL A 151 4.56 -28.40 1.90
C VAL A 151 5.55 -27.39 2.46
N GLU A 152 6.69 -27.18 1.81
CA GLU A 152 7.74 -26.22 2.21
C GLU A 152 7.21 -24.78 2.27
N ALA A 153 6.38 -24.37 1.30
CA ALA A 153 5.78 -23.04 1.26
C ALA A 153 4.74 -22.79 2.36
N ARG A 154 4.30 -23.83 3.09
CA ARG A 154 3.30 -23.70 4.16
C ARG A 154 3.99 -23.33 5.48
N VAL A 155 3.88 -22.07 5.89
CA VAL A 155 4.30 -21.60 7.21
C VAL A 155 3.22 -21.97 8.24
N ARG A 156 3.56 -22.71 9.30
CA ARG A 156 2.62 -23.01 10.40
C ARG A 156 2.30 -21.71 11.15
N GLY A 157 1.05 -21.52 11.58
CA GLY A 157 0.59 -20.27 12.17
C GLY A 157 0.31 -19.13 11.18
N ALA A 158 0.68 -19.28 9.89
CA ALA A 158 0.14 -18.41 8.85
C ALA A 158 -1.31 -18.83 8.55
N GLN A 159 -2.19 -17.84 8.43
CA GLN A 159 -3.61 -18.05 8.14
C GLN A 159 -3.79 -18.95 6.91
N TYR A 160 -4.75 -19.87 6.98
CA TYR A 160 -5.10 -20.72 5.85
C TYR A 160 -5.37 -19.85 4.62
N ARG A 161 -4.82 -20.22 3.44
CA ARG A 161 -5.03 -19.53 2.15
C ARG A 161 -6.52 -19.28 1.79
N GLN A 162 -7.46 -19.91 2.50
CA GLN A 162 -8.90 -19.75 2.33
C GLN A 162 -9.47 -18.49 2.97
N VAL A 163 -8.71 -17.76 3.80
CA VAL A 163 -9.09 -16.40 4.18
C VAL A 163 -8.80 -15.53 2.97
N SER A 164 -9.78 -15.46 2.06
CA SER A 164 -9.69 -14.56 0.93
C SER A 164 -9.52 -13.15 1.47
N ASN A 165 -8.54 -12.41 0.94
CA ASN A 165 -8.54 -10.96 1.08
C ASN A 165 -9.95 -10.51 0.70
N VAL A 166 -10.59 -9.73 1.57
CA VAL A 166 -11.96 -9.27 1.38
C VAL A 166 -11.99 -8.40 0.12
N THR A 167 -12.16 -9.03 -1.03
CA THR A 167 -12.48 -8.38 -2.30
C THR A 167 -13.98 -8.13 -2.29
N SER A 168 -14.47 -7.37 -1.30
CA SER A 168 -15.82 -6.85 -1.34
C SER A 168 -15.81 -5.68 -2.32
N PRO A 169 -16.57 -5.72 -3.42
CA PRO A 169 -16.85 -4.51 -4.16
C PRO A 169 -17.56 -3.58 -3.18
N ILE A 170 -17.00 -2.41 -2.95
CA ILE A 170 -17.65 -1.33 -2.24
C ILE A 170 -18.87 -0.96 -3.10
N LEU A 171 -20.01 -1.61 -2.85
CA LEU A 171 -21.30 -1.11 -3.25
C LEU A 171 -21.57 0.07 -2.31
N LEU A 172 -21.32 1.26 -2.85
CA LEU A 172 -21.82 2.52 -2.31
C LEU A 172 -23.35 2.40 -2.20
N GLN A 173 -23.86 2.36 -0.98
CA GLN A 173 -25.20 2.84 -0.65
C GLN A 173 -25.09 4.30 -0.23
#